data_AF-A0A6I3FJK4-F1
#
_entry.id   AF-A0A6I3FJK4-F1
#
_cell.length_a   1.000
_cell.length_b   1.000
_cell.length_c   1.000
_cell.angle_alpha   90.00
_cell.angle_beta   90.00
_cell.angle_gamma   90.00
#
_symmetry.space_group_name_H-M   'P 1'
#
loop_
_entity.id
_entity.type
_entity.pdbx_description
1 polymer ?
#
loop_
_entity_poly.entity_id
_entity_poly.type
_entity_poly.pdbx_seq_one_letter_code
_entity_poly.pdbx_strand_id
1 'polypeptide(L)'
;MKQIAMLLYPGFTPLDAIGPYHALSQFPGYEFFYVAQSAGPISDGGATIIEAQKSISEVLKVDILVVPGGLPAITMARAGDPL
;
A
#
# COMPACT_ATOMS: atom_id res chain seq x y z
N MET A 1 -0.55 -13.59 14.80
CA MET A 1 -1.18 -13.70 13.46
C MET A 1 -0.18 -13.17 12.44
N LYS A 2 -0.10 -13.73 11.23
CA LYS A 2 0.83 -13.21 10.21
C LYS A 2 0.24 -11.95 9.56
N GLN A 3 1.07 -11.09 8.99
CA GLN A 3 0.66 -9.78 8.50
C GLN A 3 1.02 -9.54 7.03
N ILE A 4 0.06 -9.01 6.28
CA ILE A 4 0.22 -8.50 4.91
C ILE A 4 -0.06 -7.01 4.94
N ALA A 5 0.91 -6.20 4.50
CA ALA A 5 0.68 -4.77 4.31
C ALA A 5 0.73 -4.42 2.83
N MET A 6 -0.17 -3.53 2.41
CA MET A 6 -0.08 -2.87 1.11
C MET A 6 0.31 -1.42 1.30
N LEU A 7 1.48 -1.06 0.78
CA LEU A 7 2.00 0.31 0.85
C LEU A 7 1.35 1.16 -0.23
N LEU A 8 0.56 2.16 0.18
CA LEU A 8 -0.05 3.14 -0.70
C LEU A 8 0.77 4.43 -0.70
N TYR A 9 0.81 5.08 -1.85
CA TYR A 9 1.45 6.37 -2.06
C TYR A 9 0.65 7.17 -3.11
N PRO A 10 0.70 8.51 -3.10
CA PRO A 10 -0.05 9.32 -4.06
C PRO A 10 0.23 8.95 -5.52
N GLY A 11 -0.83 8.74 -6.30
CA GLY A 11 -0.73 8.40 -7.72
C GLY A 11 -0.37 6.93 -8.01
N PHE A 12 -0.53 6.04 -7.02
CA PHE A 12 -0.50 4.59 -7.24
C PHE A 12 -1.50 4.17 -8.34
N THR A 13 -1.24 3.05 -9.01
CA THR A 13 -2.19 2.46 -9.98
C THR A 13 -3.25 1.64 -9.22
N PRO A 14 -4.55 2.00 -9.28
CA PRO A 14 -5.58 1.33 -8.50
C PRO A 14 -5.70 -0.17 -8.77
N LEU A 15 -5.53 -0.60 -10.03
CA LEU A 15 -5.65 -2.00 -10.40
C LEU A 15 -4.56 -2.87 -9.76
N ASP A 16 -3.35 -2.34 -9.64
CA ASP A 16 -2.21 -3.00 -8.98
C ASP A 16 -2.42 -3.14 -7.47
N ALA A 17 -3.26 -2.30 -6.86
CA ALA A 17 -3.65 -2.41 -5.45
C ALA A 17 -4.85 -3.37 -5.29
N ILE A 18 -5.91 -3.15 -6.06
CA ILE A 18 -7.18 -3.89 -5.94
C ILE A 18 -7.01 -5.37 -6.34
N GLY A 19 -6.15 -5.69 -7.31
CA GLY A 19 -5.89 -7.07 -7.73
C GLY A 19 -5.34 -7.93 -6.59
N PRO A 20 -4.16 -7.61 -6.01
CA PRO A 20 -3.61 -8.31 -4.86
C PRO A 20 -4.52 -8.26 -3.62
N TYR A 21 -5.23 -7.16 -3.36
CA TYR A 21 -6.18 -7.08 -2.25
C TYR A 21 -7.23 -8.20 -2.31
N HIS A 22 -7.85 -8.43 -3.47
CA HIS A 22 -8.84 -9.50 -3.62
C HIS A 22 -8.27 -10.89 -3.37
N ALA A 23 -7.02 -11.14 -3.77
CA ALA A 23 -6.36 -12.43 -3.56
C ALA A 23 -5.90 -12.63 -2.10
N LEU A 24 -5.43 -11.57 -1.43
CA LEU A 24 -4.69 -11.66 -0.17
C LEU A 24 -5.51 -11.30 1.07
N SER A 25 -6.57 -10.50 0.94
CA SER A 25 -7.36 -10.02 2.10
C SER A 25 -8.08 -11.13 2.86
N GLN A 26 -8.33 -12.27 2.22
CA GLN A 26 -8.99 -13.44 2.81
C GLN A 26 -8.02 -14.61 3.02
N PHE A 27 -6.71 -14.37 2.92
CA PHE A 27 -5.73 -15.45 2.99
C PHE A 27 -5.66 -16.05 4.40
N PRO A 28 -5.91 -17.36 4.59
CA PRO A 28 -6.05 -17.94 5.92
C PRO A 28 -4.81 -17.75 6.80
N GLY A 29 -5.02 -17.29 8.04
CA GLY A 29 -3.96 -17.07 9.02
C GLY A 29 -3.19 -15.75 8.88
N TYR A 30 -3.59 -14.90 7.92
CA TYR A 30 -3.02 -13.58 7.70
C TYR A 30 -4.05 -12.47 7.96
N GLU A 31 -3.56 -11.35 8.47
CA GLU A 31 -4.26 -10.08 8.59
C GLU A 31 -3.76 -9.13 7.50
N PHE A 32 -4.67 -8.55 6.71
CA PHE A 32 -4.34 -7.58 5.66
C PHE A 32 -4.69 -6.16 6.10
N PHE A 33 -3.82 -5.19 5.85
CA PHE A 33 -4.11 -3.77 6.03
C PHE A 33 -3.37 -2.91 5.00
N TYR A 34 -3.91 -1.72 4.71
CA TYR A 34 -3.22 -0.69 3.94
C TYR A 34 -2.35 0.16 4.88
N VAL A 35 -1.17 0.51 4.40
CA VAL A 35 -0.22 1.38 5.10
C VAL A 35 0.24 2.48 4.15
N ALA A 36 0.53 3.67 4.65
CA ALA A 36 1.11 4.76 3.88
C ALA A 36 2.10 5.55 4.74
N GLN A 37 2.76 6.57 4.18
CA GLN A 37 3.64 7.46 4.96
C GLN A 37 2.97 7.93 6.25
N SER A 38 1.73 8.38 6.09
CA SER A 38 0.81 8.78 7.15
C SER A 38 -0.52 8.06 6.90
N ALA A 39 -1.15 7.57 7.97
CA ALA A 39 -2.51 7.03 7.91
C ALA A 39 -3.49 8.08 7.36
N GLY A 40 -4.55 7.61 6.69
CA GLY A 40 -5.58 8.46 6.09
C GLY A 40 -5.80 8.21 4.60
N PRO A 41 -6.54 9.10 3.92
CA PRO A 41 -6.93 8.92 2.53
C PRO A 41 -5.76 9.12 1.56
N ILE A 42 -5.48 8.12 0.74
CA ILE A 42 -4.46 8.17 -0.32
C ILE A 42 -5.15 8.14 -1.68
N SER A 43 -4.90 9.15 -2.49
CA SER A 43 -5.48 9.30 -3.83
C SER A 43 -4.57 8.74 -4.93
N ASP A 44 -5.18 8.16 -5.95
CA ASP A 44 -4.51 7.79 -7.22
C ASP A 44 -4.27 8.99 -8.16
N GLY A 45 -4.62 10.21 -7.74
CA GLY A 45 -4.60 11.41 -8.58
C GLY A 45 -5.82 11.54 -9.51
N GLY A 46 -6.79 10.63 -9.39
CA GLY A 46 -8.05 10.61 -10.13
C GLY A 46 -9.24 10.40 -9.20
N ALA A 47 -10.14 9.48 -9.57
CA ALA A 47 -11.38 9.25 -8.83
C ALA A 47 -11.22 8.27 -7.66
N THR A 48 -10.07 7.59 -7.53
CA THR A 48 -9.88 6.55 -6.51
C THR A 48 -9.20 7.14 -5.29
N ILE A 49 -9.76 6.85 -4.12
CA ILE A 49 -9.16 7.14 -2.82
C ILE A 49 -9.27 5.87 -1.98
N ILE A 50 -8.16 5.44 -1.39
CA ILE A 50 -8.12 4.32 -0.44
C ILE A 50 -7.64 4.83 0.90
N GLU A 51 -8.34 4.45 1.97
CA GLU A 51 -7.95 4.77 3.33
C GLU A 51 -6.81 3.85 3.79
N ALA A 52 -5.63 4.41 4.05
CA ALA A 52 -4.55 3.72 4.73
C ALA A 52 -4.82 3.69 6.25
N GLN A 53 -5.03 2.49 6.81
CA GLN A 53 -5.36 2.36 8.23
C GLN A 53 -4.19 2.67 9.16
N LYS A 54 -2.94 2.57 8.67
CA LYS A 54 -1.72 2.75 9.47
C LYS A 54 -0.69 3.59 8.73
N SER A 55 0.11 4.31 9.49
CA SER A 55 1.35 4.95 9.04
C SER A 55 2.50 3.94 9.05
N ILE A 56 3.51 4.09 8.19
CA ILE A 56 4.69 3.21 8.19
C ILE A 56 5.34 3.15 9.59
N SER A 57 5.38 4.26 10.31
CA SER A 57 5.94 4.34 11.67
C SER A 57 5.22 3.48 12.71
N GLU A 58 3.97 3.07 12.44
CA GLU A 58 3.16 2.23 13.33
C GLU A 58 3.39 0.73 13.05
N VAL A 59 4.10 0.39 11.98
CA VAL A 59 4.29 -0.97 11.49
C VAL A 59 5.74 -1.39 11.72
N LEU A 60 5.97 -2.22 12.74
CA LEU A 60 7.32 -2.68 13.10
C LEU A 60 7.83 -3.84 12.23
N LYS A 61 6.92 -4.66 11.70
CA LYS A 61 7.23 -5.85 10.90
C LYS A 61 6.01 -6.29 10.11
N VAL A 62 6.22 -6.82 8.90
CA VAL A 62 5.21 -7.56 8.12
C VAL A 62 5.82 -8.84 7.56
N ASP A 63 4.99 -9.84 7.27
CA ASP A 63 5.42 -11.09 6.64
C ASP A 63 5.39 -10.99 5.10
N ILE A 64 4.46 -10.18 4.57
CA ILE A 64 4.35 -9.87 3.14
C ILE A 64 4.13 -8.35 2.99
N LEU A 65 4.93 -7.72 2.15
CA LEU A 65 4.73 -6.33 1.72
C LEU A 65 4.33 -6.33 0.24
N VAL A 66 3.23 -5.66 -0.08
CA VAL A 66 2.79 -5.41 -1.45
C VAL A 66 2.99 -3.94 -1.75
N VAL A 67 3.73 -3.65 -2.83
CA VAL A 67 3.92 -2.29 -3.34
C VAL A 67 3.29 -2.26 -4.73
N PRO A 68 2.14 -1.59 -4.92
CA PRO A 68 1.52 -1.43 -6.23
C PRO A 68 2.42 -0.57 -7.14
N GLY A 69 2.26 -0.71 -8.45
CA GLY A 69 2.95 0.11 -9.43
C GLY A 69 2.28 1.46 -9.67
N GLY A 70 2.80 2.19 -10.64
CA GLY A 70 2.36 3.53 -11.03
C GLY A 70 3.52 4.36 -11.55
N LEU A 71 3.21 5.39 -12.35
CA LEU A 71 4.23 6.31 -12.82
C LEU A 71 5.01 6.97 -11.67
N PRO A 72 4.37 7.36 -10.54
CA PRO A 72 5.08 7.88 -9.37
C PRO A 72 6.11 6.91 -8.79
N ALA A 73 5.84 5.59 -8.80
CA ALA A 73 6.77 4.59 -8.28
C ALA A 73 8.14 4.68 -8.97
N ILE A 74 8.13 4.87 -10.30
CA ILE A 74 9.35 4.98 -11.11
C ILE A 74 10.10 6.27 -10.76
N THR A 75 9.38 7.39 -10.66
CA THR A 75 10.00 8.70 -10.39
C THR A 75 10.52 8.79 -8.96
N MET A 76 9.77 8.28 -7.98
CA MET A 76 10.16 8.23 -6.55
C MET A 76 11.40 7.36 -6.36
N ALA A 77 11.39 6.14 -6.93
CA ALA A 77 12.54 5.24 -6.84
C ALA A 77 13.80 5.85 -7.49
N ARG A 78 13.68 6.54 -8.63
CA ARG A 78 14.81 7.23 -9.28
C ARG A 78 15.32 8.43 -8.48
N ALA A 79 14.44 9.11 -7.77
CA ALA A 79 14.78 10.23 -6.91
C ALA A 79 15.41 9.79 -5.56
N GLY A 80 15.37 8.49 -5.25
CA GLY A 80 15.76 7.99 -3.93
C GLY A 80 14.81 8.47 -2.83
N ASP A 81 13.52 8.59 -3.16
CA ASP A 81 12.50 8.95 -2.19
C ASP A 81 12.51 7.95 -1.02
N PRO A 82 12.52 8.41 0.24
CA PRO A 82 12.55 7.53 1.41
C PRO A 82 11.21 6.82 1.69
N LEU A 83 10.22 6.95 0.82
CA LEU A 83 8.95 6.22 0.86
C LEU A 83 8.99 4.85 0.18
#